data_AF-A0A7W7I849-F1
#
_entry.id   AF-A0A7W7I849-F1
#
_cell.length_a   1.000
_cell.length_b   1.000
_cell.length_c   1.000
_cell.angle_alpha   90.00
_cell.angle_beta   90.00
_cell.angle_gamma   90.00
#
_symmetry.space_group_name_H-M   'P 1'
#
loop_
_entity.id
_entity.type
_entity.pdbx_description
1 polymer ?
#
loop_
_entity_poly.entity_id
_entity_poly.type
_entity_poly.pdbx_seq_one_letter_code
_entity_poly.pdbx_strand_id
1 'polypeptide(L)' 'MSQLKKGDVIIDAIGSNTTRHVVIFEKWADSAHTAYWAYEQRGGYGTDYRTRSYGLSSGSEYKAYRPKNIA' A
#
# COMPACT_ATOMS: atom_id res chain seq x y z
N MET A 1 -7.14 3.34 7.32
CA MET A 1 -6.45 3.77 6.09
C MET A 1 -6.91 5.13 5.55
N SER A 2 -7.93 5.79 6.10
CA SER A 2 -8.53 7.00 5.50
C SER A 2 -7.65 8.26 5.49
N GLN A 3 -6.51 8.28 6.20
CA GLN A 3 -5.62 9.44 6.34
C GLN A 3 -4.29 9.30 5.58
N LEU A 4 -4.24 8.41 4.59
CA LEU A 4 -3.06 8.20 3.75
C LEU A 4 -2.70 9.49 3.00
N LYS A 5 -1.39 9.73 2.91
CA LYS A 5 -0.77 10.81 2.14
C LYS A 5 0.28 10.20 1.22
N LYS A 6 0.59 10.91 0.13
CA LYS A 6 1.65 10.54 -0.80
C LYS A 6 2.94 10.20 -0.04
N GLY A 7 3.53 9.05 -0.36
CA GLY A 7 4.74 8.53 0.28
C GLY A 7 4.50 7.66 1.53
N ASP A 8 3.27 7.60 2.06
CA ASP A 8 2.95 6.63 3.11
C ASP A 8 3.13 5.21 2.58
N VAL A 9 3.58 4.31 3.44
CA VAL A 9 3.71 2.89 3.11
C VAL A 9 2.56 2.09 3.72
N ILE A 10 2.18 1.03 3.03
CA ILE A 10 1.10 0.13 3.42
C ILE A 10 1.73 -1.25 3.50
N ILE A 11 1.88 -1.75 4.73
CA ILE A 11 2.72 -2.90 5.04
C ILE A 11 1.85 -4.05 5.51
N ASP A 12 1.98 -5.19 4.84
CA ASP A 12 1.63 -6.49 5.40
C ASP A 12 2.92 -7.18 5.88
N ALA A 13 3.08 -7.19 7.19
CA ALA A 13 4.25 -7.77 7.85
C ALA A 13 4.05 -9.24 8.24
N ILE A 14 2.84 -9.80 8.07
CA ILE A 14 2.50 -11.15 8.51
C ILE A 14 2.75 -12.14 7.36
N GLY A 15 3.22 -13.35 7.70
CA GLY A 15 3.48 -14.41 6.72
C GLY A 15 4.97 -14.66 6.44
N SER A 16 5.30 -15.16 5.25
CA SER A 16 6.64 -15.62 4.84
C SER A 16 7.36 -14.63 3.91
N ASN A 17 8.56 -15.00 3.45
CA ASN A 17 9.32 -14.27 2.43
C ASN A 17 8.62 -14.19 1.06
N THR A 18 7.51 -14.91 0.86
CA THR A 18 6.74 -14.89 -0.39
C THR A 18 5.32 -14.34 -0.24
N THR A 19 4.84 -14.12 0.99
CA THR A 19 3.46 -13.64 1.23
C THR A 19 3.40 -12.25 1.87
N ARG A 20 4.44 -11.81 2.58
CA ARG A 20 4.53 -10.43 3.08
C ARG A 20 4.61 -9.44 1.93
N HIS A 21 4.16 -8.21 2.16
CA HIS A 21 4.14 -7.22 1.11
C HIS A 21 4.25 -5.78 1.62
N VAL A 22 4.77 -4.89 0.77
CA VAL A 22 4.76 -3.46 1.02
C VAL A 22 4.47 -2.71 -0.27
N VAL A 23 3.61 -1.71 -0.18
CA VAL A 23 3.33 -0.78 -1.27
C VAL A 23 3.46 0.66 -0.80
N ILE A 24 3.85 1.57 -1.69
CA ILE A 24 3.96 3.00 -1.43
C ILE A 24 2.72 3.68 -2.02
N PHE A 25 1.95 4.38 -1.18
CA PHE A 25 0.78 5.14 -1.59
C PHE A 25 1.16 6.42 -2.33
N GLU A 26 0.56 6.66 -3.49
CA GLU A 26 0.68 7.92 -4.23
C GLU A 26 -0.54 8.82 -3.99
N LYS A 27 -1.74 8.33 -4.34
CA LYS A 27 -3.00 9.08 -4.23
C LYS A 27 -4.21 8.15 -4.27
N TRP A 28 -5.35 8.61 -3.74
CA TRP A 28 -6.63 7.93 -3.92
C TRP A 28 -7.03 7.91 -5.40
N ALA A 29 -7.61 6.80 -5.85
CA ALA A 29 -8.08 6.63 -7.21
C ALA A 29 -9.51 7.17 -7.40
N ASP A 30 -10.26 7.29 -6.31
CA ASP A 30 -11.64 7.75 -6.25
C ASP A 30 -11.90 8.53 -4.95
N SER A 31 -12.97 9.33 -4.93
CA SER A 31 -13.35 10.14 -3.76
C SER A 31 -13.93 9.34 -2.60
N ALA A 32 -14.37 8.10 -2.85
CA ALA A 32 -14.87 7.19 -1.82
C ALA A 32 -13.73 6.43 -1.10
N HIS A 33 -12.48 6.64 -1.51
CA HIS A 33 -11.29 5.97 -0.99
C HIS A 33 -11.39 4.42 -1.10
N THR A 34 -11.96 3.92 -2.19
CA THR A 34 -12.12 2.46 -2.43
C THR A 34 -10.93 1.81 -3.14
N ALA A 35 -10.10 2.61 -3.79
CA ALA A 35 -8.80 2.21 -4.32
C ALA A 35 -7.80 3.37 -4.31
N TYR A 36 -6.51 3.07 -4.42
CA TYR A 36 -5.43 4.04 -4.49
C TYR A 36 -4.38 3.64 -5.52
N TRP A 37 -3.70 4.63 -6.10
CA TRP A 37 -2.50 4.42 -6.90
C TRP A 37 -1.31 4.11 -5.98
N ALA A 38 -0.53 3.10 -6.34
CA ALA A 38 0.63 2.68 -5.56
C ALA A 38 1.81 2.28 -6.43
N TYR A 39 3.01 2.40 -5.85
CA TYR A 39 4.24 1.80 -6.35
C TYR A 39 4.54 0.52 -5.57
N GLU A 40 4.90 -0.56 -6.26
CA GLU A 40 5.27 -1.82 -5.62
C GLU A 40 6.16 -2.69 -6.53
N GLN A 41 6.78 -3.71 -5.93
CA GLN A 41 7.44 -4.78 -6.66
C GLN A 41 6.69 -6.08 -6.43
N ARG A 42 6.39 -6.81 -7.50
CA ARG A 42 5.62 -8.06 -7.47
C ARG A 42 6.38 -9.19 -8.16
N GLY A 43 6.40 -10.36 -7.52
CA GLY A 43 6.96 -11.57 -8.12
C GLY A 43 6.29 -11.89 -9.46
N GLY A 44 7.07 -12.09 -10.51
CA GLY A 44 6.59 -12.40 -11.86
C GLY A 44 6.08 -11.21 -12.69
N TYR A 45 5.95 -10.01 -12.12
CA TYR A 45 5.48 -8.81 -12.83
C TYR A 45 6.52 -7.69 -12.86
N GLY A 46 7.44 -7.65 -11.88
CA GLY A 46 8.44 -6.59 -11.75
C GLY A 46 7.94 -5.42 -10.91
N THR A 47 8.49 -4.23 -11.18
CA THR A 47 8.10 -2.98 -10.52
C THR A 47 6.93 -2.35 -11.28
N ASP A 48 5.81 -2.07 -10.59
CA ASP A 48 4.62 -1.50 -11.21
C ASP A 48 4.09 -0.24 -10.49
N TYR A 49 3.31 0.55 -11.25
CA TYR A 49 2.54 1.69 -10.77
C TYR A 49 1.09 1.54 -11.20
N ARG A 50 0.21 1.16 -10.28
CA ARG A 50 -1.21 0.88 -10.59
C ARG A 50 -2.13 1.01 -9.39
N THR A 51 -3.44 0.94 -9.66
CA THR A 51 -4.46 0.97 -8.61
C THR A 51 -4.48 -0.31 -7.77
N ARG A 52 -4.71 -0.15 -6.46
CA ARG A 52 -4.75 -1.19 -5.43
C ARG A 52 -5.81 -0.89 -4.38
N SER A 53 -6.21 -1.95 -3.67
CA SER A 53 -7.15 -1.90 -2.56
C SER A 53 -6.64 -2.65 -1.31
N TYR A 54 -5.34 -2.98 -1.25
CA TYR A 54 -4.75 -3.64 -0.08
C TYR A 54 -4.96 -2.79 1.18
N GLY A 55 -5.37 -3.41 2.28
CA GLY A 55 -5.63 -2.72 3.55
C GLY A 55 -6.96 -2.00 3.67
N LEU A 56 -7.79 -1.96 2.62
CA LEU A 56 -9.07 -1.21 2.65
C LEU A 56 -10.24 -2.05 3.15
N SER A 57 -10.17 -3.37 3.04
CA SER A 57 -11.20 -4.26 3.58
C SER A 57 -11.15 -4.33 5.11
N SER A 58 -12.33 -4.50 5.72
CA SER A 58 -12.42 -4.78 7.16
C SER A 58 -11.66 -6.07 7.50
N GLY A 59 -10.94 -6.05 8.61
CA GLY A 59 -10.11 -7.19 9.05
C GLY A 59 -8.78 -7.36 8.32
N SER A 60 -8.43 -6.47 7.39
CA SER A 60 -7.14 -6.55 6.70
C SER A 60 -5.94 -6.43 7.66
N GLU A 61 -4.93 -7.26 7.43
CA GLU A 61 -3.68 -7.25 8.20
C GLU A 61 -2.76 -6.06 7.85
N TYR A 62 -2.89 -5.50 6.65
CA TYR A 62 -2.11 -4.35 6.21
C TYR A 62 -2.28 -3.15 7.16
N LYS A 63 -1.16 -2.52 7.49
CA LYS A 63 -1.10 -1.30 8.31
C LYS A 63 -0.45 -0.17 7.54
N ALA A 64 -1.06 1.02 7.59
CA ALA A 64 -0.43 2.24 7.10
C ALA A 64 0.65 2.71 8.07
N TYR A 65 1.76 3.17 7.50
CA TYR A 65 2.81 3.85 8.23
C TYR A 65 3.28 5.06 7.43
N ARG A 66 3.47 6.19 8.11
CA ARG A 66 4.08 7.39 7.54
C ARG A 66 5.55 7.42 7.94
N PRO A 67 6.49 7.19 7.00
CA PRO A 67 7.90 7.35 7.29
C PRO A 67 8.19 8.76 7.80
N LYS A 68 9.06 8.84 8.80
CA LYS A 68 9.54 10.10 9.36
C LYS A 68 10.99 10.30 8.93
N ASN A 69 11.41 11.56 8.79
CA ASN A 69 12.79 11.92 8.46
C ASN A 69 13.27 11.39 7.10
N ILE A 70 12.38 11.30 6.12
CA ILE A 70 12.75 11.12 4.72
C ILE A 70 12.90 12.52 4.11
N ALA A 71 14.10 12.81 3.59
CA ALA A 71 14.48 14.07 2.96
C ALA A 71 14.19 14.06 1.45
#